data_AF-A0A7Z9JG08-F1
#
_entry.id   AF-A0A7Z9JG08-F1
#
_cell.length_a   1.000
_cell.length_b   1.000
_cell.length_c   1.000
_cell.angle_alpha   90.00
_cell.angle_beta   90.00
_cell.angle_gamma   90.00
#
_symmetry.space_group_name_H-M   'P 1'
#
loop_
_entity.id
_entity.type
_entity.pdbx_description
1 polymer ?
#
loop_
_entity_poly.entity_id
_entity_poly.type
_entity_poly.pdbx_seq_one_letter_code
_entity_poly.pdbx_strand_id
1 'polypeptide(L)' 'MKRNNRGFTLIERLVVIAIIALLMGLLLPALAKALDNARTRKDQGQLKGIVTSFAIFAESDQHERFPIPGMIN' A
#
# COMPACT_ATOMS: atom_id res chain seq x y z
N MET A 1 -34.88 -29.22 -30.39
CA MET A 1 -33.55 -28.59 -30.26
C MET A 1 -32.82 -29.21 -29.08
N LYS A 2 -31.86 -30.12 -29.29
CA LYS A 2 -31.10 -30.76 -28.21
C LYS A 2 -30.07 -29.75 -27.68
N ARG A 3 -30.32 -29.19 -26.50
CA ARG A 3 -29.35 -28.35 -25.79
C ARG A 3 -28.22 -29.26 -25.30
N ASN A 4 -27.08 -29.22 -25.98
CA ASN A 4 -25.88 -29.95 -25.61
C ASN A 4 -25.25 -29.27 -24.38
N ASN A 5 -25.87 -29.46 -23.21
CA ASN A 5 -25.33 -28.98 -21.93
C ASN A 5 -24.11 -29.83 -21.57
N ARG A 6 -22.96 -29.54 -22.17
CA ARG A 6 -21.66 -30.04 -21.71
C ARG A 6 -21.34 -29.35 -20.39
N GLY A 7 -21.65 -30.00 -19.27
CA GLY A 7 -21.17 -29.58 -17.96
C GLY A 7 -19.66 -29.82 -17.87
N PHE A 8 -18.94 -28.91 -17.20
CA PHE A 8 -17.56 -29.14 -16.81
C PHE A 8 -17.48 -30.35 -15.89
N THR A 9 -16.41 -31.14 -16.03
CA THR A 9 -16.13 -32.23 -15.10
C THR A 9 -15.74 -31.67 -13.74
N LEU A 10 -16.05 -32.40 -12.66
CA LEU A 10 -15.60 -32.04 -11.30
C LEU A 10 -14.07 -31.90 -11.23
N ILE A 11 -13.36 -32.72 -12.02
CA ILE A 11 -11.90 -32.73 -12.10
C ILE A 11 -11.37 -31.39 -12.63
N GLU A 12 -11.96 -30.83 -13.69
CA GLU A 12 -11.52 -29.55 -14.25
C GLU A 12 -11.64 -28.41 -13.23
N ARG A 13 -12.73 -28.36 -12.46
CA ARG A 13 -12.91 -27.33 -11.43
C ARG A 13 -11.94 -27.50 -10.27
N LEU A 14 -11.62 -28.73 -9.90
CA LEU A 14 -10.68 -29.05 -8.82
C LEU A 14 -9.24 -28.64 -9.18
N VAL A 15 -8.79 -28.93 -10.41
CA VAL A 15 -7.46 -28.52 -10.89
C VAL A 15 -7.31 -26.99 -10.87
N VAL A 16 -8.36 -26.27 -11.28
CA VAL A 16 -8.32 -24.79 -11.29
C VAL A 16 -8.15 -24.22 -9.88
N ILE A 17 -8.91 -24.72 -8.90
CA ILE A 17 -8.80 -24.24 -7.52
C ILE A 17 -7.42 -24.60 -6.92
N ALA A 18 -6.87 -25.77 -7.26
CA ALA A 18 -5.54 -26.17 -6.83
C ALA A 18 -4.45 -25.21 -7.34
N ILE A 19 -4.52 -24.81 -8.62
CA ILE A 19 -3.58 -23.84 -9.19
C ILE A 19 -3.75 -22.46 -8.55
N ILE A 20 -4.99 -21.99 -8.33
CA ILE A 20 -5.25 -20.72 -7.66
C ILE A 20 -4.71 -20.73 -6.22
N ALA A 21 -4.92 -21.81 -5.47
CA ALA A 21 -4.41 -21.95 -4.11
C ALA A 21 -2.88 -21.92 -4.05
N LEU A 22 -2.21 -22.60 -4.98
CA LEU A 22 -0.75 -22.56 -5.11
C LEU A 22 -0.24 -21.14 -5.38
N LEU A 23 -0.83 -20.45 -6.35
CA LEU A 23 -0.46 -19.07 -6.68
C LEU A 23 -0.73 -18.11 -5.52
N MET A 24 -1.89 -18.25 -4.87
CA MET A 24 -2.26 -17.42 -3.70
C MET A 24 -1.32 -17.66 -2.52
N GLY A 25 -0.88 -18.90 -2.30
CA GLY A 25 0.12 -19.23 -1.27
C GLY A 25 1.45 -18.49 -1.47
N LEU A 26 1.84 -18.23 -2.72
CA LEU A 26 3.03 -17.43 -3.05
C LEU A 26 2.76 -15.92 -3.00
N LEU A 27 1.55 -15.49 -3.37
CA LEU A 27 1.16 -14.07 -3.46
C LEU A 27 0.89 -13.42 -2.10
N LEU A 28 0.23 -14.11 -1.18
CA LEU A 28 -0.14 -13.58 0.14
C LEU A 28 1.06 -13.06 0.96
N PRO A 29 2.17 -13.80 1.13
CA PRO A 29 3.33 -13.30 1.87
C PRO A 29 4.01 -12.12 1.15
N ALA A 30 4.05 -12.13 -0.19
CA ALA A 30 4.58 -11.02 -0.97
C ALA A 30 3.73 -9.75 -0.79
N LEU A 31 2.40 -9.90 -0.78
CA LEU A 31 1.45 -8.81 -0.55
C LEU A 31 1.58 -8.22 0.86
N ALA A 32 1.73 -9.07 1.89
CA ALA A 32 1.93 -8.59 3.26
C ALA A 32 3.18 -7.70 3.39
N LYS A 33 4.31 -8.13 2.79
CA LYS A 33 5.54 -7.33 2.73
C LYS A 33 5.36 -6.03 1.95
N ALA A 34 4.65 -6.07 0.82
CA ALA A 34 4.38 -4.89 0.02
C ALA A 34 3.55 -3.85 0.78
N LEU A 35 2.55 -4.28 1.55
CA LEU A 35 1.71 -3.41 2.37
C LEU A 35 2.51 -2.74 3.50
N ASP A 36 3.36 -3.50 4.20
CA ASP A 36 4.20 -2.96 5.27
C ASP A 36 5.19 -1.90 4.74
N ASN A 37 5.81 -2.19 3.59
CA ASN A 37 6.64 -1.23 2.89
C ASN A 37 5.85 0.00 2.42
N ALA A 38 4.59 -0.16 2.00
CA ALA A 38 3.74 0.94 1.58
C ALA A 38 3.38 1.86 2.77
N ARG A 39 3.09 1.28 3.94
CA ARG A 39 2.87 2.04 5.19
C ARG A 39 4.11 2.84 5.58
N THR A 40 5.26 2.18 5.61
CA THR A 40 6.55 2.84 5.90
C THR A 40 6.84 3.97 4.91
N ARG A 41 6.62 3.75 3.61
CA ARG A 41 6.79 4.80 2.58
C ARG A 41 5.82 5.96 2.76
N LYS A 42 4.57 5.67 3.14
CA LYS A 42 3.57 6.71 3.43
C LYS A 42 4.04 7.59 4.58
N ASP A 43 4.44 6.98 5.69
CA ASP A 43 4.89 7.70 6.88
C ASP A 43 6.16 8.52 6.60
N GLN A 44 7.11 7.94 5.85
CA GLN A 44 8.29 8.66 5.38
C GLN A 44 7.94 9.87 4.50
N GLY A 45 6.94 9.73 3.61
CA GLY A 45 6.46 10.83 2.78
C GLY A 45 5.84 11.95 3.61
N GLN A 46 5.01 11.61 4.60
CA GLN A 46 4.41 12.58 5.52
C GLN A 46 5.48 13.31 6.35
N LEU A 47 6.45 12.58 6.91
CA LEU A 47 7.56 13.18 7.66
C LEU A 47 8.40 14.10 6.80
N LYS A 48 8.73 13.69 5.57
CA LYS A 48 9.44 14.57 4.62
C LYS A 48 8.65 15.84 4.35
N GLY A 49 7.33 15.74 4.17
CA GLY A 49 6.45 16.91 4.01
C GLY A 49 6.57 17.87 5.20
N ILE A 50 6.46 17.37 6.43
CA ILE A 50 6.57 18.18 7.65
C ILE A 50 7.95 18.84 7.74
N VAL A 51 9.03 18.08 7.55
CA VAL A 51 10.41 18.61 7.63
C VAL A 51 10.63 19.70 6.57
N THR A 52 10.18 19.48 5.34
CA THR A 52 10.27 20.49 4.28
C THR A 52 9.48 21.75 4.66
N SER A 53 8.27 21.61 5.20
CA SER A 53 7.49 22.76 5.67
C SER A 53 8.18 23.53 6.80
N PHE A 54 8.84 22.82 7.71
CA PHE A 54 9.59 23.43 8.82
C PHE A 54 10.84 24.18 8.31
N ALA A 55 11.53 23.62 7.32
CA ALA A 55 12.67 24.27 6.69
C ALA A 55 12.24 25.55 5.95
N ILE A 56 11.15 25.49 5.18
CA ILE A 56 10.57 26.66 4.49
C ILE A 56 10.18 27.75 5.51
N PHE A 57 9.55 27.35 6.62
CA PHE A 57 9.17 28.30 7.66
C PHE A 57 10.40 29.01 8.26
N ALA A 58 11.44 28.26 8.61
CA ALA A 58 12.66 28.83 9.16
C ALA A 58 13.33 29.81 8.19
N GLU A 59 13.34 29.52 6.89
CA GLU A 59 13.86 30.44 5.87
C GLU A 59 13.05 31.74 5.75
N SER A 60 11.74 31.67 6.01
CA SER A 60 10.86 32.84 6.01
C SER A 60 10.87 33.66 7.31
N ASP A 61 11.38 33.09 8.42
CA ASP A 61 11.46 33.78 9.71
C ASP A 61 12.72 34.65 9.77
N GLN A 62 12.59 35.89 10.25
CA GLN A 62 13.70 36.84 10.35
C GLN A 62 14.85 36.35 11.26
N HIS A 63 14.57 35.40 12.15
CA HIS A 63 15.53 34.82 13.09
C HIS A 63 15.93 33.39 12.75
N GLU A 64 15.55 32.86 11.58
CA GLU A 64 15.87 31.51 11.11
C GLU A 64 15.46 30.38 12.08
N ARG A 65 14.37 30.58 12.83
CA ARG A 65 13.94 29.63 13.85
C ARG A 65 12.90 28.64 13.31
N PHE A 66 13.00 27.40 13.78
CA PHE A 66 11.95 26.40 13.57
C PHE A 66 10.66 26.78 14.33
N PRO A 67 9.49 26.36 13.84
CA PRO A 67 8.23 26.66 14.48
C PRO A 67 8.13 25.98 15.86
N ILE A 68 7.97 26.78 16.92
CA ILE A 68 7.70 26.29 18.27
C ILE A 68 6.19 26.35 18.58
N PRO A 69 5.65 25.42 19.39
CA PRO A 69 4.25 25.47 19.80
C PRO A 69 3.91 26.82 20.44
N GLY A 70 2.95 27.55 19.86
CA GLY A 70 2.48 28.85 20.39
C GLY A 70 2.88 30.10 19.58
N MET A 71 3.61 29.97 18.46
CA MET A 71 3.94 31.11 17.58
C MET A 71 2.76 31.64 16.72
N ILE A 72 1.65 30.90 16.70
CA ILE A 72 0.44 31.26 15.94
C ILE A 72 -0.54 31.96 16.89
N ASN A 73 -0.39 33.28 17.01
CA ASN A 73 -1.42 34.24 17.41
C ASN A 73 -1.13 35.59 16.76
#